data_AF-A0A3D3G246-F1
#
_entry.id   AF-A0A3D3G246-F1
#
_cell.length_a   1.000
_cell.length_b   1.000
_cell.length_c   1.000
_cell.angle_alpha   90.00
_cell.angle_beta   90.00
_cell.angle_gamma   90.00
#
_symmetry.space_group_name_H-M   'P 1'
#
loop_
_entity.id
_entity.type
_entity.pdbx_description
1 polymer ?
#
loop_
_entity_poly.entity_id
_entity_poly.type
_entity_poly.pdbx_seq_one_letter_code
_entity_poly.pdbx_strand_id
1 'polypeptide(L)'
;MNSDVYIRVSYKNWLYQLQHDGLLLKYIPHQDIQLCTVAVKNNPRALQYAQIQTDEMCLLAVSNCGDTLRYVKNKTNEICLKALENEGLAIRYIDSPTAQMCVTAVRQNGFALKFIRQQNELLCKTAVFNNPYAIKYVQDKTQEICLLAVRADGNTLQYIPEPTDLIYEEAVKSKPEAIQYIHDQSEYILRLALKKKPYVIQYVKECHEAVWLDAIRKNSSFIKFLKNKNEKLIIHAIRQNPTSIKYLDEQPEHLCRLAISLDYEAIAAVKHQTESLCLYALSKSKHAINFIKQKYKSEIVKNKYLELYGG
;
A
#
# COMPACT_ATOMS: atom_id res chain seq x y z
N MET A 1 -38.93 29.24 49.32
CA MET A 1 -37.64 29.45 48.63
C MET A 1 -37.96 30.01 47.24
N ASN A 2 -37.52 31.23 46.92
CA ASN A 2 -37.87 31.92 45.68
C ASN A 2 -37.43 31.12 44.44
N SER A 3 -38.35 30.92 43.49
CA SER A 3 -38.12 30.29 42.18
C SER A 3 -36.91 30.87 41.45
N ASP A 4 -36.70 32.19 41.57
CA ASP A 4 -35.56 32.89 40.97
C ASP A 4 -34.20 32.46 41.51
N VAL A 5 -34.11 32.05 42.77
CA VAL A 5 -32.86 31.58 43.37
C VAL A 5 -32.52 30.19 42.86
N TYR A 6 -33.52 29.30 42.75
CA TYR A 6 -33.34 27.95 42.22
C TYR A 6 -32.92 27.97 40.74
N ILE A 7 -33.57 28.81 39.93
CA ILE A 7 -33.23 28.99 38.50
C ILE A 7 -31.78 29.47 38.34
N ARG A 8 -31.33 30.44 39.15
CA ARG A 8 -29.95 30.97 39.10
C ARG A 8 -28.91 29.93 39.52
N VAL A 9 -29.20 29.11 40.53
CA VAL A 9 -28.29 28.03 40.98
C VAL A 9 -28.19 26.94 39.91
N SER A 10 -29.33 26.54 39.32
CA SER A 10 -29.38 25.58 38.22
C SER A 10 -28.58 26.05 37.00
N TYR A 11 -28.72 27.34 36.64
CA TYR A 11 -27.99 27.92 35.51
C TYR A 11 -26.47 27.92 35.72
N LYS A 12 -26.00 28.33 36.90
CA LYS A 12 -24.56 28.28 37.24
C LYS A 12 -24.02 26.84 37.21
N ASN A 13 -24.81 25.87 37.67
CA ASN A 13 -24.43 24.47 37.62
C ASN A 13 -24.29 23.97 36.18
N TRP A 14 -25.22 24.33 35.28
CA TRP A 14 -25.09 24.00 33.86
C TRP A 14 -23.84 24.62 33.23
N LEU A 15 -23.54 25.90 33.49
CA LEU A 15 -22.31 26.51 32.99
C LEU A 15 -21.06 25.76 33.46
N TYR A 16 -20.99 25.41 34.75
CA TYR A 16 -19.87 24.64 35.30
C TYR A 16 -19.75 23.27 34.63
N GLN A 17 -20.87 22.55 34.46
CA GLN A 17 -20.88 21.24 33.80
C GLN A 17 -20.41 21.34 32.35
N LEU A 18 -20.89 22.31 31.58
CA LEU A 18 -20.51 22.50 30.18
C LEU A 18 -19.05 22.92 29.99
N GLN A 19 -18.44 23.57 30.99
CA GLN A 19 -17.00 23.87 30.97
C GLN A 19 -16.14 22.61 31.07
N HIS A 20 -16.67 21.53 31.65
CA HIS A 20 -15.97 20.25 31.79
C HIS A 20 -16.37 19.23 30.72
N ASP A 21 -17.63 19.23 30.29
CA ASP A 21 -18.12 18.42 29.17
C ASP A 21 -19.21 19.15 28.37
N GLY A 22 -18.81 19.71 27.23
CA GLY A 22 -19.72 20.44 26.35
C GLY A 22 -20.82 19.58 25.74
N LEU A 23 -20.68 18.25 25.69
CA LEU A 23 -21.71 17.37 25.13
C LEU A 23 -22.94 17.27 26.04
N LEU A 24 -22.84 17.71 27.29
CA LEU A 24 -23.98 17.79 28.22
C LEU A 24 -25.05 18.79 27.75
N LEU A 25 -24.75 19.66 26.77
CA LEU A 25 -25.72 20.58 26.17
C LEU A 25 -26.98 19.86 25.67
N LYS A 26 -26.85 18.61 25.22
CA LYS A 26 -27.97 17.77 24.75
C LYS A 26 -29.06 17.53 25.80
N TYR A 27 -28.74 17.67 27.09
CA TYR A 27 -29.66 17.47 28.20
C TYR A 27 -30.27 18.77 28.72
N ILE A 28 -29.87 19.92 28.18
CA ILE A 28 -30.36 21.22 28.61
C ILE A 28 -31.57 21.61 27.73
N PRO A 29 -32.79 21.70 28.30
CA PRO A 29 -34.00 21.95 27.53
C PRO A 29 -34.09 23.40 27.04
N HIS A 30 -33.77 24.36 27.91
CA HIS A 30 -33.81 25.80 27.61
C HIS A 30 -32.39 26.33 27.47
N GLN A 31 -31.92 26.41 26.23
CA GLN A 31 -30.57 26.87 25.91
C GLN A 31 -30.57 28.36 25.56
N ASP A 32 -29.54 29.07 26.00
CA ASP A 32 -29.23 30.42 25.52
C ASP A 32 -27.88 30.45 24.79
N ILE A 33 -27.51 31.63 24.28
CA ILE A 33 -26.25 31.83 23.56
C ILE A 33 -25.05 31.48 24.45
N GLN A 34 -25.07 31.81 25.74
CA GLN A 34 -23.93 31.59 26.63
C GLN A 34 -23.70 30.11 26.91
N LEU A 35 -24.76 29.35 27.23
CA LEU A 35 -24.68 27.90 27.42
C LEU A 35 -24.18 27.22 26.15
N CYS A 36 -24.73 27.57 24.99
CA CYS A 36 -24.28 27.01 23.70
C CYS A 36 -22.80 27.35 23.43
N THR A 37 -22.38 28.59 23.63
CA THR A 37 -21.00 29.02 23.38
C THR A 37 -20.00 28.33 24.32
N VAL A 38 -20.30 28.22 25.61
CA VAL A 38 -19.44 27.52 26.58
C VAL A 38 -19.30 26.04 26.20
N ALA A 39 -20.40 25.40 25.82
CA ALA A 39 -20.41 24.01 25.38
C ALA A 39 -19.55 23.81 24.13
N VAL A 40 -19.73 24.63 23.10
CA VAL A 40 -18.99 24.56 21.83
C VAL A 40 -17.51 24.88 22.02
N LYS A 41 -17.18 25.83 22.90
CA LYS A 41 -15.80 26.16 23.26
C LYS A 41 -15.08 25.00 23.95
N ASN A 42 -15.77 24.26 24.81
CA ASN A 42 -15.22 23.04 25.42
C ASN A 42 -15.10 21.91 24.37
N ASN A 43 -16.15 21.65 23.60
CA ASN A 43 -16.18 20.60 22.58
C ASN A 43 -16.90 21.08 21.32
N PRO A 44 -16.19 21.26 20.18
CA PRO A 44 -16.79 21.72 18.92
C PRO A 44 -18.00 20.89 18.45
N ARG A 45 -18.04 19.58 18.77
CA ARG A 45 -19.16 18.70 18.40
C ARG A 45 -20.44 18.98 19.18
N ALA A 46 -20.38 19.73 20.28
CA ALA A 46 -21.56 20.20 21.00
C ALA A 46 -22.47 21.07 20.12
N LEU A 47 -21.95 21.64 19.02
CA LEU A 47 -22.73 22.41 18.04
C LEU A 47 -23.93 21.62 17.48
N GLN A 48 -23.84 20.29 17.41
CA GLN A 48 -24.95 19.40 17.03
C GLN A 48 -26.20 19.58 17.92
N TYR A 49 -26.00 19.91 19.20
CA TYR A 49 -27.07 20.06 20.19
C TYR A 49 -27.49 21.51 20.42
N ALA A 50 -26.79 22.47 19.80
CA ALA A 50 -27.09 23.88 19.93
C ALA A 50 -28.41 24.23 19.23
N GLN A 51 -29.41 24.62 20.02
CA GLN A 51 -30.69 25.13 19.53
C GLN A 51 -30.48 26.49 18.85
N ILE A 52 -29.64 27.34 19.46
CA ILE A 52 -29.26 28.67 18.97
C ILE A 52 -27.81 28.61 18.46
N GLN A 53 -27.59 29.04 17.22
CA GLN A 53 -26.27 29.13 16.60
C GLN A 53 -26.01 30.57 16.16
N THR A 54 -24.88 31.12 16.57
CA THR A 54 -24.35 32.39 16.05
C THR A 54 -23.20 32.10 15.08
N ASP A 55 -22.89 33.05 14.20
CA ASP A 55 -21.77 32.90 13.26
C ASP A 55 -20.44 32.73 14.01
N GLU A 56 -20.22 33.49 15.09
CA GLU A 56 -19.03 33.36 15.94
C GLU A 56 -18.89 31.96 16.55
N MET A 57 -19.99 31.39 17.04
CA MET A 57 -20.01 30.02 17.60
C MET A 57 -19.72 28.98 16.51
N CYS A 58 -20.30 29.14 15.33
CA CYS A 58 -20.04 28.25 14.19
C CYS A 58 -18.59 28.36 13.73
N LEU A 59 -18.04 29.57 13.62
CA LEU A 59 -16.64 29.84 13.28
C LEU A 59 -15.70 29.21 14.29
N LEU A 60 -15.99 29.35 15.59
CA LEU A 60 -15.22 28.72 16.67
C LEU A 60 -15.23 27.18 16.54
N ALA A 61 -16.39 26.59 16.25
CA ALA A 61 -16.51 25.15 16.10
C ALA A 61 -15.69 24.63 14.90
N VAL A 62 -15.89 25.21 13.71
CA VAL A 62 -15.23 24.74 12.48
C VAL A 62 -13.73 25.05 12.47
N SER A 63 -13.29 26.10 13.16
CA SER A 63 -11.86 26.43 13.31
C SER A 63 -11.11 25.38 14.12
N ASN A 64 -11.79 24.74 15.09
CA ASN A 64 -11.20 23.70 15.94
C ASN A 64 -11.44 22.28 15.38
N CYS A 65 -12.52 22.06 14.62
CA CYS A 65 -12.83 20.78 14.00
C CYS A 65 -13.69 21.01 12.74
N GLY A 66 -13.08 20.98 11.55
CA GLY A 66 -13.76 21.29 10.28
C GLY A 66 -14.96 20.41 9.96
N ASP A 67 -14.95 19.11 10.31
CA ASP A 67 -16.12 18.21 10.20
C ASP A 67 -17.39 18.73 10.90
N THR A 68 -17.26 19.59 11.92
CA THR A 68 -18.43 20.20 12.59
C THR A 68 -19.29 21.06 11.66
N LEU A 69 -18.80 21.41 10.48
CA LEU A 69 -19.59 22.06 9.43
C LEU A 69 -20.90 21.30 9.13
N ARG A 70 -20.93 19.97 9.29
CA ARG A 70 -22.15 19.17 9.14
C ARG A 70 -23.29 19.57 10.09
N TYR A 71 -22.98 20.20 11.22
CA TYR A 71 -23.93 20.65 12.24
C TYR A 71 -24.32 22.13 12.11
N VAL A 72 -23.65 22.88 11.23
CA VAL A 72 -23.94 24.30 10.98
C VAL A 72 -25.25 24.41 10.20
N LYS A 73 -26.24 25.10 10.76
CA LYS A 73 -27.55 25.32 10.14
C LYS A 73 -27.46 26.33 8.99
N ASN A 74 -26.82 27.48 9.23
CA ASN A 74 -26.61 28.52 8.23
C ASN A 74 -25.14 28.58 7.81
N LYS A 75 -24.83 28.04 6.62
CA LYS A 75 -23.46 27.91 6.11
C LYS A 75 -23.06 29.14 5.30
N THR A 76 -22.56 30.16 5.98
CA THR A 76 -21.98 31.33 5.30
C THR A 76 -20.67 30.98 4.59
N ASN A 77 -20.29 31.76 3.59
CA ASN A 77 -19.03 31.56 2.86
C ASN A 77 -17.81 31.53 3.79
N GLU A 78 -17.80 32.39 4.80
CA GLU A 78 -16.72 32.47 5.79
C GLU A 78 -16.62 31.20 6.63
N ILE A 79 -17.75 30.71 7.17
CA ILE A 79 -17.79 29.47 7.96
C ILE A 79 -17.33 28.28 7.10
N CYS A 80 -17.83 28.19 5.87
CA CYS A 80 -17.43 27.14 4.94
C CYS A 80 -15.94 27.18 4.62
N LEU A 81 -15.38 28.34 4.25
CA LEU A 81 -13.96 28.46 3.95
C LEU A 81 -13.11 28.11 5.18
N LYS A 82 -13.49 28.58 6.37
CA LYS A 82 -12.78 28.27 7.61
C LYS A 82 -12.78 26.77 7.93
N ALA A 83 -13.91 26.11 7.70
CA ALA A 83 -14.02 24.66 7.84
C ALA A 83 -13.10 23.92 6.86
N LEU A 84 -13.02 24.38 5.60
CA LEU A 84 -12.20 23.76 4.55
C LEU A 84 -10.70 23.97 4.73
N GLU A 85 -10.30 25.12 5.29
CA GLU A 85 -8.93 25.38 5.71
C GLU A 85 -8.48 24.40 6.81
N ASN A 86 -9.39 24.05 7.73
CA ASN A 86 -9.12 23.08 8.79
C ASN A 86 -9.21 21.62 8.29
N GLU A 87 -10.24 21.28 7.52
CA GLU A 87 -10.51 19.93 7.02
C GLU A 87 -11.16 19.96 5.62
N GLY A 88 -10.36 19.74 4.57
CA GLY A 88 -10.79 19.83 3.17
C GLY A 88 -11.87 18.82 2.78
N LEU A 89 -11.97 17.68 3.48
CA LEU A 89 -13.04 16.71 3.25
C LEU A 89 -14.41 17.19 3.77
N ALA A 90 -14.47 18.29 4.53
CA ALA A 90 -15.72 18.92 4.96
C ALA A 90 -16.52 19.50 3.78
N ILE A 91 -15.92 19.64 2.59
CA ILE A 91 -16.62 20.07 1.36
C ILE A 91 -17.83 19.17 1.04
N ARG A 92 -17.82 17.91 1.51
CA ARG A 92 -18.96 16.98 1.39
C ARG A 92 -20.25 17.47 2.05
N TYR A 93 -20.15 18.46 2.95
CA TYR A 93 -21.29 19.05 3.67
C TYR A 93 -21.74 20.39 3.08
N ILE A 94 -21.23 20.77 1.90
CA ILE A 94 -21.59 21.99 1.18
C ILE A 94 -22.32 21.60 -0.10
N ASP A 95 -23.59 21.99 -0.24
CA ASP A 95 -24.42 21.58 -1.37
C ASP A 95 -24.01 22.23 -2.70
N SER A 96 -23.49 23.46 -2.64
CA SER A 96 -23.08 24.24 -3.82
C SER A 96 -21.78 25.00 -3.52
N PRO A 97 -20.62 24.30 -3.47
CA PRO A 97 -19.35 24.94 -3.16
C PRO A 97 -18.92 25.88 -4.27
N THR A 98 -18.38 27.04 -3.89
CA THR A 98 -17.80 27.98 -4.84
C THR A 98 -16.47 27.47 -5.39
N ALA A 99 -15.98 28.04 -6.50
CA ALA A 99 -14.67 27.69 -7.05
C ALA A 99 -13.54 27.85 -6.01
N GLN A 100 -13.60 28.91 -5.18
CA GLN A 100 -12.65 29.14 -4.10
C GLN A 100 -12.70 28.01 -3.06
N MET A 101 -13.90 27.60 -2.64
CA MET A 101 -14.07 26.47 -1.71
C MET A 101 -13.50 25.17 -2.28
N CYS A 102 -13.77 24.87 -3.54
CA CYS A 102 -13.23 23.71 -4.23
C CYS A 102 -11.70 23.70 -4.20
N VAL A 103 -11.06 24.83 -4.53
CA VAL A 103 -9.59 24.96 -4.52
C VAL A 103 -9.03 24.83 -3.11
N THR A 104 -9.62 25.50 -2.12
CA THR A 104 -9.21 25.40 -0.70
C THR A 104 -9.27 23.95 -0.23
N ALA A 105 -10.36 23.24 -0.55
CA ALA A 105 -10.56 21.86 -0.15
C ALA A 105 -9.49 20.92 -0.72
N VAL A 106 -9.20 20.99 -2.03
CA VAL A 106 -8.20 20.09 -2.66
C VAL A 106 -6.76 20.43 -2.27
N ARG A 107 -6.47 21.72 -1.99
CA ARG A 107 -5.18 22.14 -1.44
C ARG A 107 -4.96 21.61 -0.03
N GLN A 108 -6.00 21.58 0.80
CA GLN A 108 -5.92 21.01 2.15
C GLN A 108 -5.82 19.48 2.08
N ASN A 109 -6.64 18.82 1.25
CA ASN A 109 -6.63 17.38 1.06
C ASN A 109 -7.02 17.00 -0.38
N GLY A 110 -6.09 16.43 -1.14
CA GLY A 110 -6.32 16.03 -2.54
C GLY A 110 -7.51 15.07 -2.74
N PHE A 111 -7.87 14.27 -1.73
CA PHE A 111 -9.06 13.40 -1.81
C PHE A 111 -10.39 14.14 -1.74
N ALA A 112 -10.41 15.42 -1.39
CA ALA A 112 -11.60 16.26 -1.46
C ALA A 112 -12.19 16.33 -2.88
N LEU A 113 -11.36 16.10 -3.92
CA LEU A 113 -11.80 16.03 -5.32
C LEU A 113 -12.94 15.03 -5.53
N LYS A 114 -13.02 13.95 -4.72
CA LYS A 114 -14.11 12.97 -4.72
C LYS A 114 -15.50 13.61 -4.59
N PHE A 115 -15.61 14.70 -3.83
CA PHE A 115 -16.87 15.35 -3.50
C PHE A 115 -17.18 16.54 -4.42
N ILE A 116 -16.29 16.85 -5.38
CA ILE A 116 -16.44 17.97 -6.31
C ILE A 116 -16.98 17.42 -7.64
N ARG A 117 -18.22 17.80 -7.97
CA ARG A 117 -18.90 17.33 -9.18
C ARG A 117 -18.32 17.93 -10.46
N GLN A 118 -18.13 19.26 -10.47
CA GLN A 118 -17.56 19.99 -11.59
C GLN A 118 -16.05 20.11 -11.42
N GLN A 119 -15.32 19.25 -12.12
CA GLN A 119 -13.87 19.24 -12.10
C GLN A 119 -13.34 20.00 -13.31
N ASN A 120 -12.27 20.77 -13.11
CA ASN A 120 -11.49 21.35 -14.18
C ASN A 120 -10.02 20.94 -14.02
N GLU A 121 -9.22 21.21 -15.03
CA GLU A 121 -7.83 20.79 -15.06
C GLU A 121 -7.01 21.30 -13.86
N LEU A 122 -7.22 22.57 -13.45
CA LEU A 122 -6.55 23.16 -12.30
C LEU A 122 -6.87 22.41 -11.01
N LEU A 123 -8.15 22.08 -10.76
CA LEU A 123 -8.58 21.34 -9.58
C LEU A 123 -7.99 19.93 -9.56
N CYS A 124 -8.03 19.23 -10.70
CA CYS A 124 -7.46 17.90 -10.84
C CYS A 124 -5.95 17.89 -10.60
N LYS A 125 -5.20 18.80 -11.24
CA LYS A 125 -3.75 18.93 -11.03
C LYS A 125 -3.42 19.28 -9.59
N THR A 126 -4.15 20.23 -8.98
CA THR A 126 -3.93 20.62 -7.58
C THR A 126 -4.16 19.45 -6.62
N ALA A 127 -5.24 18.68 -6.83
CA ALA A 127 -5.56 17.52 -6.03
C ALA A 127 -4.48 16.42 -6.15
N VAL A 128 -4.06 16.09 -7.38
CA VAL A 128 -3.04 15.07 -7.67
C VAL A 128 -1.66 15.51 -7.18
N PHE A 129 -1.32 16.78 -7.31
CA PHE A 129 -0.08 17.33 -6.78
C PHE A 129 0.00 17.18 -5.25
N ASN A 130 -1.09 17.50 -4.54
CA ASN A 130 -1.15 17.37 -3.09
C ASN A 130 -1.21 15.91 -2.63
N ASN A 131 -1.90 15.05 -3.38
CA ASN A 131 -1.93 13.61 -3.13
C ASN A 131 -2.04 12.84 -4.47
N PRO A 132 -0.98 12.15 -4.91
CA PRO A 132 -0.97 11.44 -6.21
C PRO A 132 -2.11 10.43 -6.37
N TYR A 133 -2.56 9.81 -5.27
CA TYR A 133 -3.67 8.85 -5.28
C TYR A 133 -5.04 9.50 -5.53
N ALA A 134 -5.14 10.83 -5.50
CA ALA A 134 -6.35 11.55 -5.88
C ALA A 134 -6.71 11.35 -7.36
N ILE A 135 -5.77 10.88 -8.20
CA ILE A 135 -6.00 10.50 -9.59
C ILE A 135 -7.22 9.57 -9.74
N LYS A 136 -7.48 8.71 -8.75
CA LYS A 136 -8.63 7.79 -8.76
C LYS A 136 -9.99 8.51 -8.80
N TYR A 137 -10.04 9.78 -8.38
CA TYR A 137 -11.24 10.62 -8.36
C TYR A 137 -11.30 11.63 -9.51
N VAL A 138 -10.25 11.72 -10.33
CA VAL A 138 -10.24 12.55 -11.53
C VAL A 138 -11.19 11.93 -12.56
N GLN A 139 -12.16 12.69 -13.03
CA GLN A 139 -13.12 12.22 -14.04
C GLN A 139 -12.47 12.11 -15.42
N ASP A 140 -11.85 13.20 -15.88
CA ASP A 140 -11.11 13.27 -17.14
C ASP A 140 -9.60 13.21 -16.89
N LYS A 141 -9.01 12.02 -17.12
CA LYS A 141 -7.60 11.74 -16.85
C LYS A 141 -6.76 12.06 -18.07
N THR A 142 -6.46 13.33 -18.26
CA THR A 142 -5.54 13.75 -19.32
C THR A 142 -4.15 13.15 -19.11
N GLN A 143 -3.40 12.98 -20.20
CA GLN A 143 -2.04 12.45 -20.16
C GLN A 143 -1.15 13.24 -19.18
N GLU A 144 -1.31 14.56 -19.11
CA GLU A 144 -0.51 15.40 -18.20
C GLU A 144 -0.83 15.12 -16.72
N ILE A 145 -2.12 14.97 -16.37
CA ILE A 145 -2.54 14.65 -15.00
C ILE A 145 -2.07 13.24 -14.62
N CYS A 146 -2.16 12.28 -15.54
CA CYS A 146 -1.64 10.93 -15.36
C CYS A 146 -0.13 10.93 -15.10
N LEU A 147 0.65 11.65 -15.92
CA LEU A 147 2.10 11.79 -15.75
C LEU A 147 2.46 12.43 -14.41
N LEU A 148 1.71 13.45 -13.97
CA LEU A 148 1.88 14.06 -12.66
C LEU A 148 1.73 13.02 -11.54
N ALA A 149 0.70 12.16 -11.61
CA ALA A 149 0.45 11.12 -10.61
C ALA A 149 1.55 10.05 -10.59
N VAL A 150 1.89 9.46 -11.74
CA VAL A 150 2.83 8.32 -11.79
C VAL A 150 4.27 8.72 -11.52
N ARG A 151 4.66 9.96 -11.85
CA ARG A 151 5.99 10.48 -11.48
C ARG A 151 6.13 10.62 -9.97
N ALA A 152 5.08 11.11 -9.30
CA ALA A 152 5.07 11.26 -7.85
C ALA A 152 4.99 9.92 -7.10
N ASP A 153 4.13 8.99 -7.54
CA ASP A 153 4.15 7.60 -7.07
C ASP A 153 3.70 6.65 -8.18
N GLY A 154 4.63 5.82 -8.68
CA GLY A 154 4.36 4.86 -9.76
C GLY A 154 3.21 3.87 -9.47
N ASN A 155 2.88 3.61 -8.21
CA ASN A 155 1.75 2.73 -7.87
C ASN A 155 0.39 3.35 -8.21
N THR A 156 0.32 4.64 -8.49
CA THR A 156 -0.92 5.30 -8.96
C THR A 156 -1.35 4.80 -10.33
N LEU A 157 -0.47 4.13 -11.08
CA LEU A 157 -0.77 3.47 -12.35
C LEU A 157 -2.01 2.57 -12.29
N GLN A 158 -2.28 1.93 -11.15
CA GLN A 158 -3.44 1.07 -10.95
C GLN A 158 -4.80 1.79 -11.13
N TYR A 159 -4.81 3.12 -11.08
CA TYR A 159 -6.02 3.95 -11.21
C TYR A 159 -6.13 4.64 -12.58
N ILE A 160 -5.20 4.37 -13.50
CA ILE A 160 -5.19 4.98 -14.83
C ILE A 160 -5.71 3.93 -15.83
N PRO A 161 -6.90 4.14 -16.42
CA PRO A 161 -7.37 3.30 -17.51
C PRO A 161 -6.54 3.58 -18.76
N GLU A 162 -6.26 2.53 -19.54
CA GLU A 162 -5.56 2.61 -20.83
C GLU A 162 -4.28 3.48 -20.82
N PRO A 163 -3.30 3.21 -19.94
CA PRO A 163 -2.05 3.98 -19.91
C PRO A 163 -1.27 3.85 -21.22
N THR A 164 -0.66 4.95 -21.65
CA THR A 164 0.30 4.94 -22.76
C THR A 164 1.65 4.36 -22.33
N ASP A 165 2.47 3.95 -23.30
CA ASP A 165 3.85 3.47 -23.04
C ASP A 165 4.67 4.46 -22.21
N LEU A 166 4.51 5.76 -22.45
CA LEU A 166 5.16 6.80 -21.67
C LEU A 166 4.72 6.78 -20.20
N ILE A 167 3.42 6.58 -19.93
CA ILE A 167 2.90 6.49 -18.55
C ILE A 167 3.44 5.23 -17.88
N TYR A 168 3.50 4.09 -18.58
CA TYR A 168 4.11 2.86 -18.06
C TYR A 168 5.59 3.06 -17.70
N GLU A 169 6.35 3.69 -18.60
CA GLU A 169 7.76 3.97 -18.40
C GLU A 169 7.99 4.88 -17.18
N GLU A 170 7.25 5.99 -17.09
CA GLU A 170 7.38 6.94 -15.99
C GLU A 170 6.93 6.33 -14.64
N ALA A 171 5.89 5.50 -14.63
CA ALA A 171 5.45 4.77 -13.45
C ALA A 171 6.54 3.82 -12.94
N VAL A 172 7.14 3.02 -13.84
CA VAL A 172 8.20 2.06 -13.48
C VAL A 172 9.51 2.76 -13.11
N LYS A 173 9.83 3.89 -13.76
CA LYS A 173 10.94 4.77 -13.34
C LYS A 173 10.71 5.28 -11.92
N SER A 174 9.52 5.74 -11.59
CA SER A 174 9.20 6.23 -10.24
C SER A 174 9.24 5.11 -9.21
N LYS A 175 8.52 4.01 -9.45
CA LYS A 175 8.45 2.85 -8.56
C LYS A 175 8.42 1.55 -9.38
N PRO A 176 9.49 0.74 -9.39
CA PRO A 176 9.57 -0.50 -10.19
C PRO A 176 8.45 -1.51 -9.93
N GLU A 177 7.89 -1.53 -8.72
CA GLU A 177 6.75 -2.38 -8.34
C GLU A 177 5.47 -2.06 -9.11
N ALA A 178 5.38 -0.90 -9.77
CA ALA A 178 4.26 -0.54 -10.63
C ALA A 178 4.07 -1.55 -11.78
N ILE A 179 5.10 -2.32 -12.13
CA ILE A 179 5.04 -3.35 -13.17
C ILE A 179 3.94 -4.41 -12.92
N GLN A 180 3.53 -4.60 -11.66
CA GLN A 180 2.43 -5.51 -11.30
C GLN A 180 1.08 -5.07 -11.92
N TYR A 181 0.90 -3.77 -12.16
CA TYR A 181 -0.31 -3.18 -12.73
C TYR A 181 -0.29 -3.15 -14.27
N ILE A 182 0.82 -3.52 -14.90
CA ILE A 182 0.95 -3.58 -16.36
C ILE A 182 0.47 -4.95 -16.84
N HIS A 183 -0.48 -4.97 -17.78
CA HIS A 183 -0.99 -6.23 -18.35
C HIS A 183 0.02 -6.83 -19.33
N ASP A 184 0.32 -6.10 -20.40
CA ASP A 184 1.33 -6.47 -21.41
C ASP A 184 2.69 -5.87 -21.04
N GLN A 185 3.56 -6.71 -20.49
CA GLN A 185 4.87 -6.28 -19.98
C GLN A 185 5.92 -6.39 -21.09
N SER A 186 6.13 -5.29 -21.83
CA SER A 186 7.18 -5.28 -22.86
C SER A 186 8.56 -5.58 -22.27
N GLU A 187 9.44 -6.21 -23.07
CA GLU A 187 10.81 -6.52 -22.65
C GLU A 187 11.57 -5.28 -22.16
N TYR A 188 11.33 -4.12 -22.80
CA TYR A 188 11.91 -2.84 -22.40
C TYR A 188 11.52 -2.46 -20.97
N ILE A 189 10.23 -2.47 -20.63
CA ILE A 189 9.73 -2.11 -19.30
C ILE A 189 10.21 -3.11 -18.23
N LEU A 190 10.26 -4.40 -18.57
CA LEU A 190 10.80 -5.43 -17.69
C LEU A 190 12.27 -5.18 -17.36
N ARG A 191 13.09 -4.92 -18.38
CA ARG A 191 14.52 -4.62 -18.20
C ARG A 191 14.71 -3.34 -17.38
N LEU A 192 13.90 -2.31 -17.62
CA LEU A 192 13.91 -1.06 -16.86
C LEU A 192 13.62 -1.31 -15.37
N ALA A 193 12.55 -2.05 -15.06
CA ALA A 193 12.16 -2.37 -13.69
C ALA A 193 13.23 -3.22 -12.97
N LEU A 194 13.70 -4.29 -13.61
CA LEU A 194 14.66 -5.24 -13.04
C LEU A 194 16.05 -4.63 -12.86
N LYS A 195 16.43 -3.65 -13.68
CA LYS A 195 17.67 -2.88 -13.51
C LYS A 195 17.65 -2.09 -12.19
N LYS A 196 16.51 -1.50 -11.84
CA LYS A 196 16.35 -0.74 -10.59
C LYS A 196 16.13 -1.64 -9.37
N LYS A 197 15.24 -2.63 -9.47
CA LYS A 197 14.89 -3.52 -8.36
C LYS A 197 14.71 -4.96 -8.83
N PRO A 198 15.77 -5.80 -8.77
CA PRO A 198 15.72 -7.17 -9.29
C PRO A 198 14.59 -8.05 -8.74
N TYR A 199 14.18 -7.84 -7.48
CA TYR A 199 13.11 -8.61 -6.83
C TYR A 199 11.72 -8.40 -7.43
N VAL A 200 11.49 -7.37 -8.26
CA VAL A 200 10.21 -7.21 -8.97
C VAL A 200 9.96 -8.31 -10.00
N ILE A 201 10.95 -9.19 -10.25
CA ILE A 201 10.78 -10.37 -11.10
C ILE A 201 9.61 -11.26 -10.67
N GLN A 202 9.23 -11.22 -9.39
CA GLN A 202 8.04 -11.93 -8.88
C GLN A 202 6.71 -11.46 -9.50
N TYR A 203 6.68 -10.24 -10.05
CA TYR A 203 5.52 -9.65 -10.72
C TYR A 203 5.50 -9.87 -12.24
N VAL A 204 6.51 -10.56 -12.77
CA VAL A 204 6.61 -10.85 -14.20
C VAL A 204 5.57 -11.91 -14.55
N LYS A 205 4.62 -11.55 -15.41
CA LYS A 205 3.45 -12.38 -15.74
C LYS A 205 3.79 -13.45 -16.77
N GLU A 206 4.54 -13.06 -17.80
CA GLU A 206 4.93 -13.94 -18.89
C GLU A 206 6.41 -14.36 -18.83
N CYS A 207 6.72 -15.53 -19.37
CA CYS A 207 8.08 -16.02 -19.39
C CYS A 207 8.86 -15.41 -20.57
N HIS A 208 9.39 -14.20 -20.40
CA HIS A 208 10.38 -13.63 -21.31
C HIS A 208 11.74 -14.29 -21.07
N GLU A 209 12.07 -15.34 -21.85
CA GLU A 209 13.23 -16.21 -21.59
C GLU A 209 14.53 -15.41 -21.41
N ALA A 210 14.81 -14.44 -22.27
CA ALA A 210 16.02 -13.60 -22.17
C ALA A 210 16.09 -12.81 -20.85
N VAL A 211 14.96 -12.25 -20.41
CA VAL A 211 14.86 -11.49 -19.15
C VAL A 211 15.08 -12.40 -17.96
N TRP A 212 14.48 -13.60 -17.98
CA TRP A 212 14.67 -14.60 -16.92
C TRP A 212 16.09 -15.14 -16.87
N LEU A 213 16.72 -15.41 -18.02
CA LEU A 213 18.13 -15.81 -18.09
C LEU A 213 19.02 -14.74 -17.47
N ASP A 214 18.84 -13.47 -17.83
CA ASP A 214 19.62 -12.36 -17.28
C ASP A 214 19.41 -12.18 -15.77
N ALA A 215 18.18 -12.36 -15.30
CA ALA A 215 17.87 -12.26 -13.87
C ALA A 215 18.44 -13.44 -13.06
N ILE A 216 18.30 -14.67 -13.55
CA ILE A 216 18.86 -15.89 -12.94
C ILE A 216 20.39 -15.82 -12.91
N ARG A 217 21.02 -15.30 -13.97
CA ARG A 217 22.47 -15.06 -14.01
C ARG A 217 22.93 -14.14 -12.88
N LYS A 218 22.13 -13.12 -12.53
CA LYS A 218 22.45 -12.21 -11.40
C LYS A 218 22.15 -12.84 -10.05
N ASN A 219 21.07 -13.60 -9.94
CA ASN A 219 20.70 -14.31 -8.72
C ASN A 219 19.84 -15.53 -9.05
N SER A 220 20.43 -16.71 -8.92
CA SER A 220 19.80 -18.00 -9.22
C SER A 220 18.59 -18.29 -8.32
N SER A 221 18.49 -17.70 -7.13
CA SER A 221 17.34 -17.87 -6.24
C SER A 221 16.04 -17.29 -6.79
N PHE A 222 16.09 -16.44 -7.83
CA PHE A 222 14.90 -15.93 -8.50
C PHE A 222 14.10 -17.02 -9.22
N ILE A 223 14.71 -18.19 -9.48
CA ILE A 223 13.98 -19.34 -10.04
C ILE A 223 12.76 -19.73 -9.19
N LYS A 224 12.76 -19.43 -7.88
CA LYS A 224 11.62 -19.66 -6.98
C LYS A 224 10.35 -18.89 -7.37
N PHE A 225 10.49 -17.80 -8.13
CA PHE A 225 9.37 -16.96 -8.56
C PHE A 225 8.84 -17.34 -9.95
N LEU A 226 9.52 -18.24 -10.67
CA LEU A 226 9.12 -18.66 -12.00
C LEU A 226 7.89 -19.60 -11.90
N LYS A 227 6.72 -19.10 -12.33
CA LYS A 227 5.46 -19.88 -12.28
C LYS A 227 5.45 -21.05 -13.27
N ASN A 228 5.86 -20.79 -14.52
CA ASN A 228 5.90 -21.80 -15.58
C ASN A 228 7.32 -22.35 -15.72
N LYS A 229 7.52 -23.57 -15.25
CA LYS A 229 8.84 -24.21 -15.15
C LYS A 229 9.36 -24.62 -16.52
N ASN A 230 10.12 -23.70 -17.15
CA ASN A 230 10.92 -24.00 -18.33
C ASN A 230 12.22 -24.70 -17.89
N GLU A 231 12.42 -25.94 -18.35
CA GLU A 231 13.58 -26.76 -17.99
C GLU A 231 14.92 -26.10 -18.35
N LYS A 232 14.98 -25.33 -19.44
CA LYS A 232 16.19 -24.58 -19.84
C LYS A 232 16.60 -23.56 -18.78
N LEU A 233 15.62 -22.82 -18.23
CA LEU A 233 15.86 -21.83 -17.17
C LEU A 233 16.27 -22.51 -15.87
N ILE A 234 15.67 -23.66 -15.55
CA ILE A 234 16.02 -24.46 -14.38
C ILE A 234 17.46 -24.97 -14.47
N ILE A 235 17.84 -25.58 -15.59
CA ILE A 235 19.20 -26.05 -15.84
C ILE A 235 20.18 -24.88 -15.72
N HIS A 236 19.84 -23.70 -16.26
CA HIS A 236 20.68 -22.52 -16.13
C HIS A 236 20.84 -22.10 -14.65
N ALA A 237 19.76 -22.08 -13.87
CA ALA A 237 19.81 -21.73 -12.45
C ALA A 237 20.66 -22.70 -11.63
N ILE A 238 20.54 -24.01 -11.89
CA ILE A 238 21.35 -25.07 -11.24
C ILE A 238 22.82 -24.92 -11.61
N ARG A 239 23.13 -24.62 -12.88
CA ARG A 239 24.52 -24.38 -13.32
C ARG A 239 25.16 -23.16 -12.64
N GLN A 240 24.37 -22.12 -12.34
CA GLN A 240 24.85 -20.94 -11.60
C GLN A 240 25.01 -21.20 -10.10
N ASN A 241 24.09 -21.94 -9.49
CA ASN A 241 24.18 -22.37 -8.10
C ASN A 241 23.43 -23.70 -7.93
N PRO A 242 24.16 -24.82 -7.73
CA PRO A 242 23.55 -26.15 -7.61
C PRO A 242 22.51 -26.27 -6.51
N THR A 243 22.64 -25.52 -5.41
CA THR A 243 21.67 -25.53 -4.31
C THR A 243 20.32 -24.92 -4.67
N SER A 244 20.20 -24.26 -5.83
CA SER A 244 18.93 -23.71 -6.35
C SER A 244 17.88 -24.77 -6.61
N ILE A 245 18.28 -26.05 -6.73
CA ILE A 245 17.37 -27.20 -6.83
C ILE A 245 16.31 -27.21 -5.71
N LYS A 246 16.63 -26.66 -4.52
CA LYS A 246 15.68 -26.55 -3.39
C LYS A 246 14.43 -25.73 -3.70
N TYR A 247 14.50 -24.83 -4.67
CA TYR A 247 13.39 -23.94 -5.05
C TYR A 247 12.40 -24.59 -6.03
N LEU A 248 12.69 -25.79 -6.53
CA LEU A 248 11.75 -26.52 -7.37
C LEU A 248 10.76 -27.31 -6.51
N ASP A 249 9.46 -27.25 -6.85
CA ASP A 249 8.47 -28.08 -6.15
C ASP A 249 8.76 -29.56 -6.36
N GLU A 250 8.90 -29.96 -7.62
CA GLU A 250 9.34 -31.29 -8.06
C GLU A 250 10.83 -31.25 -8.38
N GLN A 251 11.56 -32.29 -7.97
CA GLN A 251 12.99 -32.42 -8.19
C GLN A 251 13.30 -33.72 -8.95
N PRO A 252 13.11 -33.73 -10.28
CA PRO A 252 13.42 -34.88 -11.13
C PRO A 252 14.85 -35.38 -10.92
N GLU A 253 15.03 -36.69 -11.02
CA GLU A 253 16.31 -37.33 -10.68
C GLU A 253 17.46 -36.80 -11.54
N HIS A 254 17.25 -36.55 -12.83
CA HIS A 254 18.29 -36.02 -13.72
C HIS A 254 18.75 -34.61 -13.32
N LEU A 255 17.84 -33.75 -12.86
CA LEU A 255 18.18 -32.41 -12.36
C LEU A 255 18.90 -32.48 -11.01
N CYS A 256 18.49 -33.39 -10.12
CA CYS A 256 19.21 -33.66 -8.87
C CYS A 256 20.64 -34.16 -9.14
N ARG A 257 20.80 -35.11 -10.07
CA ARG A 257 22.12 -35.60 -10.50
C ARG A 257 22.96 -34.49 -11.11
N LEU A 258 22.37 -33.64 -11.95
CA LEU A 258 23.06 -32.46 -12.49
C LEU A 258 23.58 -31.56 -11.37
N ALA A 259 22.74 -31.21 -10.39
CA ALA A 259 23.15 -30.38 -9.25
C ALA A 259 24.31 -31.02 -8.47
N ILE A 260 24.18 -32.29 -8.09
CA ILE A 260 25.20 -33.05 -7.35
C ILE A 260 26.51 -33.19 -8.15
N SER A 261 26.41 -33.32 -9.48
CA SER A 261 27.58 -33.43 -10.34
C SER A 261 28.41 -32.15 -10.42
N LEU A 262 27.76 -31.00 -10.25
CA LEU A 262 28.39 -29.68 -10.23
C LEU A 262 28.93 -29.34 -8.84
N ASP A 263 28.20 -29.72 -7.80
CA ASP A 263 28.58 -29.56 -6.39
C ASP A 263 27.95 -30.67 -5.56
N TYR A 264 28.78 -31.54 -4.97
CA TYR A 264 28.30 -32.67 -4.19
C TYR A 264 27.52 -32.24 -2.94
N GLU A 265 27.73 -31.03 -2.43
CA GLU A 265 27.00 -30.48 -1.28
C GLU A 265 25.52 -30.22 -1.61
N ALA A 266 25.18 -30.08 -2.90
CA ALA A 266 23.83 -29.86 -3.38
C ALA A 266 22.86 -30.99 -2.97
N ILE A 267 23.36 -32.18 -2.60
CA ILE A 267 22.53 -33.25 -2.02
C ILE A 267 21.75 -32.75 -0.80
N ALA A 268 22.27 -31.82 0.00
CA ALA A 268 21.56 -31.22 1.13
C ALA A 268 20.28 -30.48 0.72
N ALA A 269 20.28 -29.88 -0.47
CA ALA A 269 19.16 -29.14 -1.05
C ALA A 269 18.10 -30.07 -1.70
N VAL A 270 18.39 -31.36 -1.85
CA VAL A 270 17.43 -32.36 -2.34
C VAL A 270 16.43 -32.71 -1.23
N LYS A 271 15.13 -32.62 -1.54
CA LYS A 271 14.00 -32.93 -0.64
C LYS A 271 13.95 -34.41 -0.32
N HIS A 272 13.99 -35.25 -1.35
CA HIS A 272 13.97 -36.72 -1.26
C HIS A 272 15.31 -37.30 -1.75
N GLN A 273 16.22 -37.59 -0.82
CA GLN A 273 17.54 -38.15 -1.15
C GLN A 273 17.41 -39.67 -1.33
N THR A 274 17.02 -40.11 -2.53
CA THR A 274 16.96 -41.55 -2.85
C THR A 274 18.32 -42.20 -2.70
N GLU A 275 18.36 -43.51 -2.48
CA GLU A 275 19.63 -44.24 -2.36
C GLU A 275 20.51 -44.03 -3.59
N SER A 276 19.91 -44.08 -4.79
CA SER A 276 20.55 -43.75 -6.07
C SER A 276 21.29 -42.39 -6.04
N LEU A 277 20.64 -41.33 -5.52
CA LEU A 277 21.23 -40.00 -5.41
C LEU A 277 22.30 -39.91 -4.32
N CYS A 278 22.09 -40.58 -3.18
CA CYS A 278 23.09 -40.66 -2.10
C CYS A 278 24.38 -41.33 -2.57
N LEU A 279 24.25 -42.50 -3.22
CA LEU A 279 25.38 -43.24 -3.79
C LEU A 279 26.08 -42.42 -4.87
N TYR A 280 25.31 -41.71 -5.72
CA TYR A 280 25.89 -40.81 -6.71
C TYR A 280 26.67 -39.66 -6.06
N ALA A 281 26.15 -39.03 -5.00
CA ALA A 281 26.86 -37.96 -4.27
C ALA A 281 28.15 -38.48 -3.63
N LEU A 282 28.12 -39.67 -3.01
CA LEU A 282 29.32 -40.32 -2.47
C LEU A 282 30.36 -40.59 -3.56
N SER A 283 29.94 -41.01 -4.76
CA SER A 283 30.88 -41.23 -5.87
C SER A 283 31.60 -39.94 -6.32
N LYS A 284 31.07 -38.76 -5.98
CA LYS A 284 31.68 -37.46 -6.27
C LYS A 284 32.66 -36.99 -5.19
N SER A 285 32.40 -37.30 -3.91
CA SER A 285 33.27 -36.92 -2.80
C SER A 285 32.91 -37.70 -1.54
N LYS A 286 33.93 -38.13 -0.78
CA LYS A 286 33.74 -38.69 0.57
C LYS A 286 33.00 -37.73 1.50
N HIS A 287 33.19 -36.43 1.35
CA HIS A 287 32.58 -35.42 2.22
C HIS A 287 31.06 -35.29 2.00
N ALA A 288 30.51 -35.83 0.91
CA ALA A 288 29.08 -35.83 0.66
C ALA A 288 28.27 -36.54 1.77
N ILE A 289 28.87 -37.49 2.49
CA ILE A 289 28.23 -38.18 3.63
C ILE A 289 27.74 -37.21 4.73
N ASN A 290 28.36 -36.04 4.85
CA ASN A 290 28.00 -35.01 5.84
C ASN A 290 26.74 -34.25 5.45
N PHE A 291 26.41 -34.21 4.16
CA PHE A 291 25.26 -33.48 3.60
C PHE A 291 24.04 -34.38 3.36
N ILE A 292 24.22 -35.70 3.41
CA ILE A 292 23.12 -36.67 3.42
C ILE A 292 22.41 -36.61 4.78
N LYS A 293 21.08 -36.36 4.77
CA LYS A 293 20.27 -36.28 5.99
C LYS A 293 20.24 -37.65 6.66
N GLN A 294 20.25 -37.69 7.99
CA GLN A 294 20.39 -38.96 8.74
C GLN A 294 19.38 -40.04 8.34
N LYS A 295 18.12 -39.66 8.09
CA LYS A 295 17.06 -40.60 7.66
C LYS A 295 17.31 -41.28 6.31
N TYR A 296 18.23 -40.76 5.49
CA TYR A 296 18.59 -41.31 4.17
C TYR A 296 19.95 -42.02 4.17
N LYS A 297 20.63 -42.14 5.32
CA LYS A 297 21.85 -42.95 5.47
C LYS A 297 21.48 -44.42 5.70
N SER A 298 20.93 -45.07 4.68
CA SER A 298 20.62 -46.49 4.72
C SER A 298 21.88 -47.34 4.90
N GLU A 299 21.71 -48.62 5.26
CA GLU A 299 22.82 -49.55 5.41
C GLU A 299 23.62 -49.69 4.10
N ILE A 300 22.93 -49.67 2.96
CA ILE A 300 23.55 -49.65 1.63
C ILE A 300 24.47 -48.44 1.45
N VAL A 301 24.00 -47.24 1.82
CA VAL A 301 24.80 -46.00 1.71
C VAL A 301 26.00 -46.03 2.65
N LYS A 302 25.85 -46.54 3.87
CA LYS A 302 26.95 -46.67 4.85
C LYS A 302 27.99 -47.69 4.39
N ASN A 303 27.55 -48.86 3.94
CA ASN A 303 28.44 -49.92 3.45
C ASN A 303 29.21 -49.43 2.22
N LYS A 304 28.55 -48.72 1.29
CA LYS A 304 29.24 -48.15 0.13
C LYS A 304 30.26 -47.08 0.53
N TYR A 305 29.96 -46.27 1.54
CA TYR A 305 30.93 -45.30 2.07
C TYR A 305 32.19 -45.97 2.61
N LEU A 306 32.04 -47.03 3.41
CA LEU A 306 33.17 -47.81 3.94
C LEU A 306 33.96 -48.51 2.83
N GLU A 307 33.28 -49.08 1.84
CA GLU A 307 33.91 -49.70 0.67
C GLU A 307 34.79 -48.71 -0.11
N LEU A 308 34.30 -47.48 -0.30
CA LEU A 308 35.01 -46.46 -1.07
C LEU A 308 36.11 -45.74 -0.27
N TYR A 309 35.95 -45.58 1.05
CA TYR A 309 36.74 -44.63 1.85
C TYR A 309 37.14 -45.12 3.25
N GLY A 310 36.88 -46.38 3.60
CA GLY A 310 37.15 -46.95 4.93
C GLY A 310 38.60 -47.36 5.19
N GLY A 311 39.53 -47.01 4.30
CA GLY A 311 40.98 -47.22 4.43
C GLY A 311 41.72 -46.00 4.93
#